data_AF-I1ZIA4-F1
#
_entry.id   AF-I1ZIA4-F1
#
_cell.length_a   1.000
_cell.length_b   1.000
_cell.length_c   1.000
_cell.angle_alpha   90.00
_cell.angle_beta   90.00
_cell.angle_gamma   90.00
#
_symmetry.space_group_name_H-M   'P 1'
#
loop_
_entity.id
_entity.type
_entity.pdbx_description
1 polymer ?
#
loop_
_entity_poly.entity_id
_entity_poly.type
_entity_poly.pdbx_seq_one_letter_code
_entity_poly.pdbx_strand_id
1 'polypeptide(L)'
;MKNRMSLSFKPSPMLITNTNRPHLFGQEVIAIEYRLKGSTNLKKLRNIMITWVWENIEIGYVQGMCDILAPLLVILDNEALTHACFTKLMKRMIHNFPQMGSNMDENLRTMALLLQIIDGDLYDHMCHDGEVTSLYVTYRWFLLDFKRGLCYSDVFSVWETIWSAGHVASSCFNLFLALSLLYYYRDIILDNNMEYTDIIKFFNEMAEKHQVQKLLYIAREFIETIRDLLKPR
;
A
#
# COMPACT_ATOMS: atom_id res chain seq x y z
N MET A 1 41.53 -7.87 8.93
CA MET A 1 41.05 -8.21 7.57
C MET A 1 39.75 -8.99 7.69
N LYS A 2 38.83 -8.76 6.76
CA LYS A 2 37.38 -8.98 6.83
C LYS A 2 36.97 -10.44 7.10
N ASN A 3 36.18 -10.66 8.16
CA ASN A 3 35.33 -11.85 8.30
C ASN A 3 34.02 -11.62 7.54
N ARG A 4 33.77 -12.44 6.51
CA ARG A 4 32.46 -12.56 5.83
C ARG A 4 31.51 -13.27 6.79
N MET A 5 30.55 -12.54 7.35
CA MET A 5 29.34 -13.14 7.92
C MET A 5 28.27 -13.19 6.83
N SER A 6 27.86 -14.42 6.53
CA SER A 6 26.71 -14.79 5.71
C SER A 6 25.43 -14.12 6.22
N LEU A 7 24.86 -13.22 5.43
CA LEU A 7 23.49 -12.74 5.62
C LEU A 7 22.54 -13.81 5.08
N SER A 8 22.10 -14.72 5.95
CA SER A 8 20.91 -15.53 5.69
C SER A 8 19.69 -14.64 5.88
N PHE A 9 19.06 -14.28 4.77
CA PHE A 9 17.71 -13.73 4.77
C PHE A 9 16.77 -14.84 5.24
N LYS A 10 16.40 -14.82 6.52
CA LYS A 10 15.19 -15.51 6.98
C LYS A 10 14.03 -14.55 6.75
N PRO A 11 12.98 -14.93 6.01
CA PRO A 11 11.75 -14.15 5.99
C PRO A 11 11.25 -14.06 7.43
N SER A 12 11.11 -12.84 7.95
CA SER A 12 10.50 -12.63 9.26
C SER A 12 9.09 -13.23 9.21
N PRO A 13 8.72 -14.13 10.13
CA PRO A 13 7.34 -14.56 10.24
C PRO A 13 6.50 -13.31 10.55
N MET A 14 5.52 -13.02 9.70
CA MET A 14 4.45 -12.09 10.02
C MET A 14 3.93 -12.48 11.41
N LEU A 15 4.09 -11.59 12.39
CA LEU A 15 3.66 -11.82 13.76
C LEU A 15 2.14 -11.94 13.75
N ILE A 16 1.69 -13.20 13.78
CA ILE A 16 0.34 -13.61 14.14
C ILE A 16 0.13 -13.12 15.58
N THR A 17 -0.72 -12.10 15.78
CA THR A 17 -1.10 -11.70 17.12
C THR A 17 -2.59 -11.92 17.32
N ASN A 18 -2.85 -13.08 17.92
CA ASN A 18 -4.08 -13.47 18.57
C ASN A 18 -4.48 -12.41 19.62
N THR A 19 -5.76 -12.08 19.66
CA THR A 19 -6.41 -10.86 20.20
C THR A 19 -6.44 -10.70 21.73
N ASN A 20 -5.39 -11.06 22.48
CA ASN A 20 -5.48 -11.05 23.96
C ASN A 20 -4.21 -10.68 24.74
N ARG A 21 -3.32 -9.83 24.19
CA ARG A 21 -2.03 -9.56 24.85
C ARG A 21 -1.65 -8.06 24.88
N PRO A 22 -1.98 -7.33 25.97
CA PRO A 22 -1.60 -5.92 26.18
C PRO A 22 -0.09 -5.61 26.17
N HIS A 23 0.79 -6.62 26.17
CA HIS A 23 2.26 -6.43 26.16
C HIS A 23 2.87 -6.23 24.78
N LEU A 24 2.14 -6.53 23.68
CA LEU A 24 2.63 -6.27 22.32
C LEU A 24 2.68 -4.78 22.01
N PHE A 25 1.84 -3.99 22.68
CA PHE A 25 1.91 -2.52 22.68
C PHE A 25 3.30 -1.99 23.00
N GLY A 26 4.01 -2.62 23.95
CA GLY A 26 5.31 -2.14 24.39
C GLY A 26 6.41 -2.30 23.33
N GLN A 27 6.36 -3.35 22.51
CA GLN A 27 7.46 -3.66 21.56
C GLN A 27 7.34 -2.90 20.24
N GLU A 28 6.12 -2.58 19.80
CA GLU A 28 5.89 -1.85 18.55
C GLU A 28 5.95 -0.33 18.73
N VAL A 29 5.61 0.18 19.92
CA VAL A 29 5.91 1.57 20.31
C VAL A 29 7.42 1.84 20.24
N ILE A 30 8.26 0.89 20.66
CA ILE A 30 9.73 0.99 20.54
C ILE A 30 10.20 1.01 19.07
N ALA A 31 9.52 0.28 18.18
CA ALA A 31 9.85 0.28 16.75
C ALA A 31 9.41 1.58 16.02
N ILE A 32 8.39 2.28 16.56
CA ILE A 32 7.95 3.61 16.13
C ILE A 32 8.89 4.70 16.70
N GLU A 33 9.35 4.54 17.95
CA GLU A 33 10.34 5.39 18.61
C GLU A 33 11.64 5.52 17.79
N TYR A 34 12.04 4.47 17.08
CA TYR A 34 13.27 4.47 16.28
C TYR A 34 13.16 5.20 14.93
N ARG A 35 11.94 5.39 14.40
CA ARG A 35 11.72 5.83 13.00
C ARG A 35 11.40 7.31 12.81
N LEU A 36 11.01 8.01 13.87
CA LEU A 36 10.62 9.42 13.78
C LEU A 36 11.67 10.27 14.51
N LYS A 37 12.40 11.11 13.77
CA LYS A 37 13.36 12.05 14.37
C LYS A 37 12.62 13.30 14.89
N GLY A 38 12.52 13.43 16.21
CA GLY A 38 12.03 14.62 16.89
C GLY A 38 11.07 14.28 18.03
N SER A 39 11.39 14.69 19.26
CA SER A 39 10.70 14.25 20.48
C SER A 39 9.23 14.70 20.56
N THR A 40 8.81 15.74 19.85
CA THR A 40 7.43 16.27 19.91
C THR A 40 6.48 15.54 18.96
N ASN A 41 6.78 15.44 17.67
CA ASN A 41 5.90 14.76 16.70
C ASN A 41 5.77 13.26 16.98
N LEU A 42 6.84 12.65 17.51
CA LEU A 42 6.81 11.30 18.06
C LEU A 42 5.76 11.14 19.16
N LYS A 43 5.73 12.07 20.11
CA LYS A 43 4.77 12.06 21.21
C LYS A 43 3.35 12.24 20.68
N LYS A 44 3.12 13.19 19.76
CA LYS A 44 1.82 13.39 19.11
C LYS A 44 1.33 12.10 18.44
N LEU A 45 2.17 11.47 17.62
CA LEU A 45 1.82 10.24 16.91
C LEU A 45 1.52 9.07 17.87
N ARG A 46 2.34 8.91 18.91
CA ARG A 46 2.12 7.91 19.96
C ARG A 46 0.80 8.16 20.70
N ASN A 47 0.52 9.39 21.11
CA ASN A 47 -0.70 9.73 21.84
C ASN A 47 -1.94 9.37 21.01
N ILE A 48 -1.97 9.81 19.74
CA ILE A 48 -3.08 9.53 18.82
C ILE A 48 -3.26 8.03 18.63
N MET A 49 -2.18 7.27 18.44
CA MET A 49 -2.25 5.82 18.24
C MET A 49 -2.77 5.10 19.49
N ILE A 50 -2.30 5.48 20.69
CA ILE A 50 -2.78 4.91 21.95
C ILE A 50 -4.28 5.21 22.12
N THR A 51 -4.70 6.45 21.88
CA THR A 51 -6.12 6.84 21.97
C THR A 51 -6.97 6.02 21.00
N TRP A 52 -6.56 5.92 19.73
CA TRP A 52 -7.33 5.19 18.72
C TRP A 52 -7.49 3.71 19.08
N VAL A 53 -6.42 3.06 19.52
CA VAL A 53 -6.50 1.63 19.90
C VAL A 53 -7.29 1.44 21.19
N TRP A 54 -7.22 2.36 22.14
CA TRP A 54 -8.07 2.30 23.33
C TRP A 54 -9.56 2.38 22.96
N GLU A 55 -9.90 3.21 21.97
CA GLU A 55 -11.26 3.32 21.44
C GLU A 55 -11.69 2.11 20.59
N ASN A 56 -10.74 1.34 20.03
CA ASN A 56 -10.99 0.22 19.11
C ASN A 56 -10.22 -1.04 19.59
N ILE A 57 -10.47 -1.44 20.84
CA ILE A 57 -9.68 -2.46 21.54
C ILE A 57 -9.77 -3.85 20.90
N GLU A 58 -10.89 -4.13 20.24
CA GLU A 58 -11.16 -5.35 19.49
C GLU A 58 -10.31 -5.47 18.22
N ILE A 59 -9.91 -4.33 17.66
CA ILE A 59 -9.02 -4.27 16.51
C ILE A 59 -7.56 -4.27 16.97
N GLY A 60 -7.24 -3.46 17.98
CA GLY A 60 -5.86 -3.31 18.43
C GLY A 60 -4.99 -2.51 17.45
N TYR A 61 -3.68 -2.53 17.67
CA TYR A 61 -2.74 -1.96 16.70
C TYR A 61 -2.38 -3.01 15.64
N VAL A 62 -2.32 -2.58 14.37
CA VAL A 62 -1.78 -3.39 13.27
C VAL A 62 -0.62 -2.67 12.61
N GLN A 63 0.46 -3.42 12.35
CA GLN A 63 1.63 -2.90 11.66
C GLN A 63 1.22 -2.23 10.33
N GLY A 64 1.61 -0.97 10.16
CA GLY A 64 1.26 -0.14 9.00
C GLY A 64 0.32 1.02 9.33
N MET A 65 -0.45 0.94 10.42
CA MET A 65 -1.34 2.04 10.85
C MET A 65 -0.57 3.35 11.10
N CYS A 66 0.66 3.28 11.62
CA CYS A 66 1.51 4.46 11.79
C CYS A 66 1.94 5.10 10.47
N ASP A 67 2.12 4.31 9.41
CA ASP A 67 2.47 4.85 8.09
C ASP A 67 1.30 5.67 7.52
N ILE A 68 0.06 5.27 7.84
CA ILE A 68 -1.18 5.97 7.45
C ILE A 68 -1.39 7.23 8.32
N LEU A 69 -1.10 7.16 9.62
CA LEU A 69 -1.27 8.27 10.55
C LEU A 69 -0.26 9.40 10.32
N ALA A 70 1.00 9.08 10.01
CA ALA A 70 2.08 10.08 9.92
C ALA A 70 1.81 11.23 8.92
N PRO A 71 1.36 10.99 7.67
CA PRO A 71 1.00 12.06 6.75
C PRO A 71 -0.06 13.00 7.31
N LEU A 72 -1.13 12.45 7.91
CA LEU A 72 -2.22 13.25 8.48
C LEU A 72 -1.70 14.15 9.61
N LEU A 73 -0.79 13.64 10.44
CA LEU A 73 -0.19 14.45 11.49
C LEU A 73 0.67 15.58 10.92
N VAL A 74 1.43 15.30 9.86
CA VAL A 74 2.31 16.31 9.25
C VAL A 74 1.53 17.42 8.55
N ILE A 75 0.40 17.12 7.90
CA ILE A 75 -0.40 18.15 7.22
C ILE A 75 -1.33 18.93 8.16
N LEU A 76 -1.85 18.30 9.20
CA LEU A 76 -2.80 18.94 10.13
C LEU A 76 -2.11 19.60 11.34
N ASP A 77 -0.94 19.08 11.75
CA ASP A 77 -0.15 19.48 12.92
C ASP A 77 -0.94 19.62 14.25
N ASN A 78 -2.09 18.96 14.36
CA ASN A 78 -3.00 19.06 15.51
C ASN A 78 -3.46 17.67 15.95
N GLU A 79 -3.14 17.26 17.19
CA GLU A 79 -3.43 15.91 17.68
C GLU A 79 -4.91 15.52 17.59
N ALA A 80 -5.81 16.39 18.03
CA ALA A 80 -7.24 16.11 18.05
C ALA A 80 -7.83 16.01 16.64
N LEU A 81 -7.45 16.93 15.75
CA LEU A 81 -7.92 16.92 14.36
C LEU A 81 -7.35 15.72 13.61
N THR A 82 -6.07 15.41 13.79
CA THR A 82 -5.44 14.23 13.21
C THR A 82 -6.10 12.95 13.70
N HIS A 83 -6.39 12.83 15.00
CA HIS A 83 -7.11 11.68 15.55
C HIS A 83 -8.49 11.54 14.89
N ALA A 84 -9.28 12.61 14.81
CA ALA A 84 -10.60 12.57 14.19
C ALA A 84 -10.54 12.15 12.71
N CYS A 85 -9.60 12.71 11.94
CA CYS A 85 -9.39 12.32 10.54
C CYS A 85 -8.91 10.86 10.42
N PHE A 86 -7.98 10.43 11.26
CA PHE A 86 -7.46 9.06 11.28
C PHE A 86 -8.57 8.05 11.58
N THR A 87 -9.43 8.32 12.57
CA THR A 87 -10.59 7.46 12.88
C THR A 87 -11.51 7.30 11.67
N LYS A 88 -11.75 8.35 10.88
CA LYS A 88 -12.55 8.25 9.65
C LYS A 88 -11.83 7.49 8.55
N LEU A 89 -10.53 7.73 8.36
CA LEU A 89 -9.74 7.03 7.36
C LEU A 89 -9.65 5.53 7.66
N MET A 90 -9.50 5.16 8.93
CA MET A 90 -9.46 3.76 9.35
C MET A 90 -10.76 3.02 9.07
N LYS A 91 -11.93 3.66 9.12
CA LYS A 91 -13.19 3.00 8.68
C LYS A 91 -13.14 2.53 7.23
N ARG A 92 -12.35 3.19 6.38
CA ARG A 92 -12.13 2.79 4.99
C ARG A 92 -11.01 1.75 4.88
N MET A 93 -9.86 2.02 5.52
CA MET A 93 -8.63 1.23 5.34
C MET A 93 -8.57 -0.04 6.19
N ILE A 94 -9.44 -0.21 7.19
CA ILE A 94 -9.35 -1.33 8.12
C ILE A 94 -9.43 -2.69 7.41
N HIS A 95 -10.25 -2.79 6.36
CA HIS A 95 -10.40 -3.99 5.55
C HIS A 95 -9.22 -4.25 4.61
N ASN A 96 -8.19 -3.40 4.58
CA ASN A 96 -6.94 -3.71 3.87
C ASN A 96 -6.04 -4.64 4.70
N PHE A 97 -6.24 -4.71 6.02
CA PHE A 97 -5.40 -5.49 6.92
C PHE A 97 -5.87 -6.96 7.00
N PRO A 98 -4.98 -7.96 6.91
CA PRO A 98 -5.35 -9.38 6.85
C PRO A 98 -6.24 -9.85 8.00
N GLN A 99 -5.99 -9.35 9.21
CA GLN A 99 -6.72 -9.72 10.41
C GLN A 99 -8.20 -9.30 10.37
N MET A 100 -8.55 -8.37 9.48
CA MET A 100 -9.86 -7.72 9.37
C MET A 100 -10.66 -8.21 8.15
N GLY A 101 -10.31 -9.38 7.61
CA GLY A 101 -10.95 -9.97 6.44
C GLY A 101 -10.54 -9.28 5.13
N SER A 102 -9.23 -9.14 4.89
CA SER A 102 -8.77 -8.39 3.72
C SER A 102 -9.18 -9.01 2.40
N ASN A 103 -9.71 -8.19 1.48
CA ASN A 103 -10.00 -8.59 0.10
C ASN A 103 -8.75 -8.66 -0.79
N MET A 104 -7.58 -8.93 -0.19
CA MET A 104 -6.31 -8.84 -0.90
C MET A 104 -6.19 -9.88 -2.01
N ASP A 105 -6.60 -11.12 -1.74
CA ASP A 105 -6.55 -12.20 -2.74
C ASP A 105 -7.46 -11.86 -3.93
N GLU A 106 -8.64 -11.29 -3.67
CA GLU A 106 -9.56 -10.83 -4.70
C GLU A 106 -9.00 -9.63 -5.48
N ASN A 107 -8.33 -8.70 -4.81
CA ASN A 107 -7.62 -7.60 -5.46
C ASN A 107 -6.51 -8.11 -6.38
N LEU A 108 -5.72 -9.10 -5.94
CA LEU A 108 -4.65 -9.70 -6.75
C LEU A 108 -5.21 -10.46 -7.95
N ARG A 109 -6.29 -11.23 -7.75
CA ARG A 109 -6.97 -11.94 -8.84
C ARG A 109 -7.55 -10.98 -9.86
N THR A 110 -8.23 -9.93 -9.41
CA THR A 110 -8.79 -8.89 -10.28
C THR A 110 -7.66 -8.15 -11.00
N MET A 111 -6.56 -7.84 -10.32
CA MET A 111 -5.39 -7.22 -10.90
C MET A 111 -4.78 -8.07 -12.02
N ALA A 112 -4.67 -9.38 -11.83
CA ALA A 112 -4.20 -10.31 -12.87
C ALA A 112 -5.10 -10.28 -14.12
N LEU A 113 -6.42 -10.29 -13.93
CA LEU A 113 -7.38 -10.19 -15.04
C LEU A 113 -7.27 -8.84 -15.77
N LEU A 114 -7.17 -7.74 -15.03
CA LEU A 114 -6.99 -6.41 -15.61
C LEU A 114 -5.68 -6.33 -16.41
N LEU A 115 -4.59 -6.87 -15.87
CA LEU A 115 -3.31 -6.92 -16.56
C LEU A 115 -3.39 -7.74 -17.84
N GLN A 116 -4.03 -8.91 -17.80
CA GLN A 116 -4.23 -9.75 -18.98
C GLN A 116 -5.03 -9.05 -20.09
N ILE A 117 -6.05 -8.27 -19.73
CA ILE A 117 -6.87 -7.52 -20.69
C ILE A 117 -6.09 -6.35 -21.31
N ILE A 118 -5.30 -5.65 -20.49
CA ILE A 118 -4.62 -4.42 -20.90
C ILE A 118 -3.28 -4.69 -21.60
N ASP A 119 -2.53 -5.68 -21.13
CA ASP A 119 -1.16 -5.97 -21.57
C ASP A 119 -0.81 -7.45 -21.38
N GLY A 120 -1.10 -8.24 -22.41
CA GLY A 120 -0.86 -9.70 -22.40
C GLY A 120 0.61 -10.07 -22.22
N ASP A 121 1.53 -9.33 -22.84
CA ASP A 121 2.97 -9.62 -22.73
C ASP A 121 3.46 -9.41 -21.29
N LEU A 122 3.04 -8.31 -20.65
CA LEU A 122 3.37 -8.05 -19.26
C LEU A 122 2.67 -9.04 -18.33
N TYR A 123 1.45 -9.49 -18.65
CA TYR A 123 0.77 -10.55 -17.93
C TYR A 123 1.55 -11.86 -17.97
N ASP A 124 1.96 -12.32 -19.15
CA ASP A 124 2.68 -13.58 -19.34
C ASP A 124 4.03 -13.57 -18.62
N HIS A 125 4.71 -12.41 -18.60
CA HIS A 125 5.94 -12.21 -17.85
C HIS A 125 5.72 -12.24 -16.33
N MET A 126 4.68 -11.56 -15.85
CA MET A 126 4.38 -11.45 -14.42
C MET A 126 3.78 -12.73 -13.83
N CYS A 127 3.01 -13.47 -14.63
CA CYS A 127 2.20 -14.60 -14.19
C CYS A 127 2.63 -15.90 -14.88
N HIS A 128 3.86 -16.35 -14.64
CA HIS A 128 4.38 -17.59 -15.21
C HIS A 128 3.51 -18.79 -14.82
N ASP A 129 3.09 -19.60 -15.80
CA ASP A 129 2.18 -20.74 -15.64
C ASP A 129 0.85 -20.42 -14.91
N GLY A 130 0.41 -19.15 -14.97
CA GLY A 130 -0.82 -18.69 -14.30
C GLY A 130 -0.65 -18.42 -12.79
N GLU A 131 0.56 -18.55 -12.25
CA GLU A 131 0.84 -18.18 -10.87
C GLU A 131 1.01 -16.67 -10.72
N VAL A 132 0.15 -16.04 -9.92
CA VAL A 132 0.18 -14.59 -9.64
C VAL A 132 1.27 -14.18 -8.64
N THR A 133 2.28 -15.02 -8.44
CA THR A 133 3.32 -14.83 -7.41
C THR A 133 4.03 -13.48 -7.57
N SER A 134 4.33 -13.05 -8.80
CA SER A 134 4.99 -11.76 -9.01
C SER A 134 4.11 -10.56 -8.68
N LEU A 135 2.77 -10.71 -8.73
CA LEU A 135 1.83 -9.66 -8.36
C LEU A 135 1.79 -9.39 -6.86
N TYR A 136 2.37 -10.25 -6.01
CA TYR A 136 2.54 -9.92 -4.59
C TYR A 136 3.40 -8.68 -4.34
N VAL A 137 4.14 -8.19 -5.35
CA VAL A 137 4.78 -6.86 -5.28
C VAL A 137 3.78 -5.74 -5.01
N THR A 138 2.53 -5.87 -5.48
CA THR A 138 1.47 -4.86 -5.30
C THR A 138 0.79 -4.93 -3.94
N TYR A 139 1.04 -5.99 -3.15
CA TYR A 139 0.41 -6.19 -1.84
C TYR A 139 0.58 -4.99 -0.91
N ARG A 140 1.82 -4.46 -0.83
CA ARG A 140 2.14 -3.31 0.03
C ARG A 140 1.45 -2.02 -0.45
N TRP A 141 1.17 -1.92 -1.75
CA TRP A 141 0.46 -0.78 -2.31
C TRP A 141 -0.99 -0.76 -1.85
N PHE A 142 -1.67 -1.90 -1.91
CA PHE A 142 -3.05 -2.02 -1.44
C PHE A 142 -3.16 -1.93 0.08
N LEU A 143 -2.21 -2.50 0.83
CA LEU A 143 -2.24 -2.47 2.29
C LEU A 143 -2.23 -1.03 2.84
N LEU A 144 -1.45 -0.13 2.21
CA LEU A 144 -1.16 1.20 2.73
C LEU A 144 -1.60 2.33 1.79
N ASP A 145 -2.50 2.06 0.85
CA ASP A 145 -2.92 2.98 -0.22
C ASP A 145 -1.71 3.77 -0.80
N PHE A 146 -0.71 3.01 -1.25
CA PHE A 146 0.52 3.49 -1.91
C PHE A 146 1.45 4.36 -1.05
N LYS A 147 1.17 4.55 0.25
CA LYS A 147 1.96 5.43 1.12
C LYS A 147 3.46 5.19 1.06
N ARG A 148 3.90 3.93 1.07
CA ARG A 148 5.33 3.58 1.09
C ARG A 148 6.03 3.68 -0.27
N GLY A 149 5.29 3.99 -1.34
CA GLY A 149 5.85 4.26 -2.66
C GLY A 149 5.94 5.75 -2.99
N LEU A 150 5.30 6.64 -2.23
CA LEU A 150 5.05 8.02 -2.65
C LEU A 150 5.43 9.05 -1.58
N CYS A 151 5.86 10.22 -2.04
CA CYS A 151 6.10 11.38 -1.18
C CYS A 151 4.77 11.96 -0.67
N TYR A 152 4.76 12.77 0.38
CA TYR A 152 3.51 13.17 1.04
C TYR A 152 2.54 13.93 0.14
N SER A 153 3.01 14.88 -0.67
CA SER A 153 2.14 15.61 -1.61
C SER A 153 1.43 14.67 -2.58
N ASP A 154 2.15 13.67 -3.08
CA ASP A 154 1.61 12.68 -3.99
C ASP A 154 0.65 11.71 -3.31
N VAL A 155 0.93 11.33 -2.06
CA VAL A 155 0.04 10.48 -1.25
C VAL A 155 -1.33 11.15 -1.11
N PHE A 156 -1.37 12.44 -0.78
CA PHE A 156 -2.64 13.15 -0.66
C PHE A 156 -3.38 13.22 -1.99
N SER A 157 -2.69 13.54 -3.09
CA SER A 157 -3.29 13.56 -4.43
C SER A 157 -3.87 12.19 -4.82
N VAL A 158 -3.17 11.11 -4.52
CA VAL A 158 -3.64 9.73 -4.76
C VAL A 158 -4.84 9.40 -3.89
N TRP A 159 -4.79 9.72 -2.60
CA TRP A 159 -5.88 9.46 -1.67
C TRP A 159 -7.16 10.21 -2.05
N GLU A 160 -7.06 11.51 -2.29
CA GLU A 160 -8.18 12.34 -2.74
C GLU A 160 -8.79 11.80 -4.04
N THR A 161 -7.95 11.34 -4.98
CA THR A 161 -8.41 10.74 -6.23
C THR A 161 -9.10 9.40 -6.00
N ILE A 162 -8.52 8.50 -5.21
CA ILE A 162 -9.13 7.19 -4.88
C ILE A 162 -10.48 7.38 -4.18
N TRP A 163 -10.56 8.32 -3.24
CA TRP A 163 -11.80 8.60 -2.51
C TRP A 163 -12.88 9.18 -3.42
N SER A 164 -12.51 10.15 -4.26
CA SER A 164 -13.43 10.78 -5.20
C SER A 164 -13.89 9.82 -6.30
N ALA A 165 -12.96 9.05 -6.87
CA ALA A 165 -13.22 8.08 -7.93
C ALA A 165 -14.24 7.01 -7.52
N GLY A 166 -14.27 6.64 -6.23
CA GLY A 166 -15.27 5.72 -5.69
C GLY A 166 -16.73 6.17 -5.88
N HIS A 167 -16.95 7.48 -6.08
CA HIS A 167 -18.28 8.05 -6.29
C HIS A 167 -18.58 8.38 -7.75
N VAL A 168 -17.56 8.64 -8.57
CA VAL A 168 -17.75 9.20 -9.93
C VAL A 168 -17.25 8.31 -11.06
N ALA A 169 -16.42 7.31 -10.77
CA ALA A 169 -15.76 6.51 -11.80
C ALA A 169 -15.75 5.00 -11.49
N SER A 170 -15.13 4.60 -10.38
CA SER A 170 -14.98 3.19 -9.97
C SER A 170 -14.64 3.08 -8.49
N SER A 171 -15.30 2.15 -7.79
CA SER A 171 -14.98 1.79 -6.40
C SER A 171 -13.61 1.13 -6.23
N CYS A 172 -13.01 0.65 -7.33
CA CYS A 172 -11.75 -0.10 -7.33
C CYS A 172 -10.60 0.68 -8.01
N PHE A 173 -10.60 2.01 -7.93
CA PHE A 173 -9.59 2.87 -8.57
C PHE A 173 -8.14 2.53 -8.18
N ASN A 174 -7.93 2.06 -6.94
CA ASN A 174 -6.64 1.58 -6.45
C ASN A 174 -6.05 0.45 -7.32
N LEU A 175 -6.88 -0.44 -7.90
CA LEU A 175 -6.40 -1.49 -8.80
C LEU A 175 -5.85 -0.90 -10.10
N PHE A 176 -6.56 0.08 -10.68
CA PHE A 176 -6.12 0.76 -11.90
C PHE A 176 -4.85 1.58 -11.69
N LEU A 177 -4.65 2.14 -10.49
CA LEU A 177 -3.39 2.80 -10.13
C LEU A 177 -2.22 1.82 -9.98
N ALA A 178 -2.45 0.63 -9.41
CA ALA A 178 -1.43 -0.41 -9.37
C ALA A 178 -1.08 -0.89 -10.79
N LEU A 179 -2.08 -1.04 -11.65
CA LEU A 179 -1.89 -1.39 -13.05
C LEU A 179 -1.11 -0.32 -13.82
N SER A 180 -1.43 0.96 -13.61
CA SER A 180 -0.69 2.03 -14.26
C SER A 180 0.77 2.09 -13.83
N LEU A 181 1.08 1.73 -12.57
CA LEU A 181 2.46 1.58 -12.12
C LEU A 181 3.22 0.47 -12.84
N LEU A 182 2.63 -0.73 -12.95
CA LEU A 182 3.27 -1.83 -13.68
C LEU A 182 3.42 -1.48 -15.17
N TYR A 183 2.35 -0.98 -15.79
CA TYR A 183 2.33 -0.60 -17.20
C TYR A 183 3.32 0.52 -17.54
N TYR A 184 3.42 1.56 -16.70
CA TYR A 184 4.33 2.68 -16.93
C TYR A 184 5.80 2.25 -16.99
N TYR A 185 6.16 1.17 -16.28
CA TYR A 185 7.51 0.61 -16.29
C TYR A 185 7.62 -0.69 -17.09
N ARG A 186 6.62 -1.02 -17.93
CA ARG A 186 6.56 -2.28 -18.68
C ARG A 186 7.83 -2.56 -19.48
N ASP A 187 8.33 -1.57 -20.22
CA ASP A 187 9.46 -1.77 -21.13
C ASP A 187 10.72 -2.07 -20.31
N ILE A 188 10.90 -1.38 -19.18
CA ILE A 188 12.01 -1.64 -18.26
C ILE A 188 11.91 -3.05 -17.66
N ILE A 189 10.71 -3.48 -17.25
CA ILE A 189 10.48 -4.82 -16.67
C ILE A 189 10.79 -5.91 -17.70
N LEU A 190 10.25 -5.78 -18.92
CA LEU A 190 10.34 -6.76 -19.99
C LEU A 190 11.75 -6.79 -20.62
N ASP A 191 12.31 -5.65 -20.98
CA ASP A 191 13.62 -5.56 -21.64
C ASP A 191 14.76 -6.09 -20.75
N ASN A 192 14.62 -5.94 -19.44
CA ASN A 192 15.59 -6.47 -18.46
C ASN A 192 15.22 -7.87 -17.97
N ASN A 193 14.13 -8.47 -18.45
CA ASN A 193 13.62 -9.77 -18.02
C ASN A 193 13.56 -9.89 -16.48
N MET A 194 13.01 -8.87 -15.81
CA MET A 194 13.06 -8.77 -14.35
C MET A 194 12.25 -9.88 -13.70
N GLU A 195 12.86 -10.67 -12.82
CA GLU A 195 12.15 -11.65 -12.01
C GLU A 195 11.47 -10.98 -10.80
N TYR A 196 10.61 -11.73 -10.08
CA TYR A 196 9.87 -11.22 -8.92
C TYR A 196 10.73 -10.41 -7.93
N THR A 197 11.93 -10.91 -7.60
CA THR A 197 12.84 -10.23 -6.68
C THR A 197 13.39 -8.93 -7.22
N ASP A 198 13.66 -8.86 -8.53
CA ASP A 198 14.15 -7.66 -9.20
C ASP A 198 13.07 -6.59 -9.28
N ILE A 199 11.83 -7.00 -9.56
CA ILE A 199 10.68 -6.09 -9.61
C ILE A 199 10.45 -5.45 -8.23
N ILE A 200 10.50 -6.23 -7.14
CA ILE A 200 10.41 -5.68 -5.78
C ILE A 200 11.52 -4.67 -5.53
N LYS A 201 12.76 -5.02 -5.88
CA LYS A 201 13.91 -4.14 -5.68
C LYS A 201 13.76 -2.85 -6.47
N PHE A 202 13.40 -2.94 -7.75
CA PHE A 202 13.15 -1.82 -8.64
C PHE A 202 12.12 -0.84 -8.06
N PHE A 203 10.93 -1.33 -7.67
CA PHE A 203 9.90 -0.46 -7.11
C PHE A 203 10.27 0.14 -5.74
N ASN A 204 11.08 -0.55 -4.94
CA ASN A 204 11.61 0.03 -3.72
C ASN A 204 12.63 1.15 -4.01
N GLU A 205 13.47 1.00 -5.03
CA GLU A 205 14.43 2.03 -5.46
C GLU A 205 13.75 3.24 -6.14
N MET A 206 12.57 3.02 -6.75
CA MET A 206 11.73 4.04 -7.36
C MET A 206 10.79 4.75 -6.39
N ALA A 207 10.75 4.34 -5.13
CA ALA A 207 9.94 5.00 -4.11
C ALA A 207 10.21 6.51 -4.10
N GLU A 208 9.14 7.29 -4.06
CA GLU A 208 9.11 8.77 -4.10
C GLU A 208 9.59 9.40 -5.42
N LYS A 209 9.88 8.61 -6.46
CA LYS A 209 10.34 9.09 -7.78
C LYS A 209 9.29 8.91 -8.89
N HIS A 210 8.12 8.38 -8.55
CA HIS A 210 7.05 8.11 -9.50
C HIS A 210 6.42 9.40 -10.03
N GLN A 211 6.08 9.45 -11.33
CA GLN A 211 5.36 10.56 -11.92
C GLN A 211 3.84 10.42 -11.69
N VAL A 212 3.40 10.69 -10.46
CA VAL A 212 2.04 10.37 -9.98
C VAL A 212 0.92 10.94 -10.85
N GLN A 213 1.04 12.18 -11.32
CA GLN A 213 0.01 12.77 -12.19
C GLN A 213 -0.17 11.99 -13.50
N LYS A 214 0.92 11.46 -14.08
CA LYS A 214 0.84 10.60 -15.27
C LYS A 214 0.22 9.24 -14.92
N LEU A 215 0.57 8.67 -13.77
CA LEU A 215 0.01 7.40 -13.32
C LEU A 215 -1.49 7.48 -13.07
N LEU A 216 -1.97 8.59 -12.49
CA LEU A 216 -3.40 8.86 -12.28
C LEU A 216 -4.13 9.04 -13.62
N TYR A 217 -3.50 9.74 -14.58
CA TYR A 217 -4.05 9.87 -15.93
C TYR A 217 -4.19 8.50 -16.61
N ILE A 218 -3.13 7.68 -16.64
CA ILE A 218 -3.16 6.34 -17.24
C ILE A 218 -4.19 5.45 -16.54
N ALA A 219 -4.27 5.49 -15.20
CA ALA A 219 -5.26 4.72 -14.44
C ALA A 219 -6.70 5.08 -14.85
N ARG A 220 -6.96 6.37 -15.11
CA ARG A 220 -8.26 6.83 -15.62
C ARG A 220 -8.54 6.31 -17.03
N GLU A 221 -7.55 6.36 -17.93
CA GLU A 221 -7.70 5.85 -19.30
C GLU A 221 -8.04 4.34 -19.29
N PHE A 222 -7.43 3.54 -18.40
CA PHE A 222 -7.79 2.13 -18.27
C PHE A 222 -9.25 1.90 -17.87
N ILE A 223 -9.82 2.76 -17.03
CA ILE A 223 -11.24 2.68 -16.66
C ILE A 223 -12.12 2.91 -17.88
N GLU A 224 -11.80 3.91 -18.71
CA GLU A 224 -12.56 4.20 -19.94
C GLU A 224 -12.42 3.06 -20.95
N THR A 225 -11.21 2.55 -21.17
CA THR A 225 -10.95 1.39 -22.04
C THR A 225 -11.79 0.18 -21.63
N ILE A 226 -11.80 -0.18 -20.35
CA ILE A 226 -12.60 -1.33 -19.90
C ILE A 226 -14.10 -1.05 -19.99
N ARG A 227 -14.54 0.18 -19.69
CA ARG A 227 -15.95 0.55 -19.84
C ARG A 227 -16.41 0.41 -21.30
N ASP A 228 -15.57 0.81 -22.25
CA ASP A 228 -15.86 0.69 -23.67
C ASP A 228 -15.91 -0.78 -24.14
N LEU A 229 -15.02 -1.63 -23.63
CA LEU A 229 -15.03 -3.07 -23.90
C LEU A 229 -16.28 -3.79 -23.38
N LEU A 230 -16.86 -3.29 -22.28
CA LEU A 230 -18.05 -3.88 -21.65
C LEU A 230 -19.38 -3.36 -22.22
N LYS A 231 -19.37 -2.36 -23.13
CA LYS A 231 -20.60 -1.88 -23.76
C LYS A 231 -21.19 -3.01 -24.63
N PRO A 232 -22.48 -3.36 -24.47
CA PRO A 232 -23.13 -4.32 -25.35
C PRO A 232 -23.10 -3.79 -26.78
N ARG A 233 -22.61 -4.62 -27.71
CA ARG A 233 -22.63 -4.34 -29.15
C ARG A 233 -24.04 -4.47 -29.72
#